data_AF-A0A523VKA3-F1
#
_entry.id   AF-A0A523VKA3-F1
#
_cell.length_a   1.000
_cell.length_b   1.000
_cell.length_c   1.000
_cell.angle_alpha   90.00
_cell.angle_beta   90.00
_cell.angle_gamma   90.00
#
_symmetry.space_group_name_H-M   'P 1'
#
loop_
_entity.id
_entity.type
_entity.pdbx_description
1 polymer ?
#
loop_
_entity_poly.entity_id
_entity_poly.type
_entity_poly.pdbx_seq_one_letter_code
_entity_poly.pdbx_strand_id
1 'polypeptide(L)' 'MTGGFVGLETAENLVRRGISVTIIEMQNHVMPSLDCEMATPIHKHLNANGVPLHLKDAITGFT' A
#
# COMPACT_ATOMS: atom_id res chain seq x y z
N MET A 1 2.58 -2.98 -5.84
CA MET A 1 1.89 -4.01 -5.03
C MET A 1 0.48 -3.53 -4.68
N THR A 2 -0.46 -4.41 -4.35
CA THR A 2 -1.83 -4.02 -3.90
C THR A 2 -1.84 -3.65 -2.41
N GLY A 3 -2.79 -2.80 -1.99
CA GLY A 3 -2.98 -2.34 -0.62
C GLY A 3 -3.81 -3.27 0.27
N GLY A 4 -4.03 -4.52 -0.13
CA GLY A 4 -4.63 -5.54 0.73
C GLY A 4 -3.66 -6.09 1.80
N PHE A 5 -4.17 -6.92 2.70
CA PHE A 5 -3.41 -7.47 3.84
C PHE A 5 -2.07 -8.12 3.43
N VAL A 6 -2.11 -9.07 2.50
CA VAL A 6 -0.89 -9.76 2.00
C VAL A 6 0.06 -8.81 1.27
N GLY A 7 -0.49 -7.85 0.51
CA GLY A 7 0.31 -6.87 -0.21
C GLY A 7 1.08 -5.95 0.74
N LEU A 8 0.46 -5.59 1.87
CA LEU A 8 1.09 -4.81 2.92
C LEU A 8 2.18 -5.59 3.68
N GLU A 9 1.91 -6.84 4.08
CA GLU A 9 2.94 -7.67 4.73
C GLU A 9 4.14 -7.91 3.81
N THR A 10 3.87 -8.09 2.51
CA THR A 10 4.94 -8.21 1.51
C THR A 10 5.71 -6.90 1.37
N ALA A 11 5.01 -5.75 1.38
CA ALA A 11 5.63 -4.43 1.34
C ALA A 11 6.58 -4.21 2.51
N GLU A 12 6.12 -4.50 3.72
CA GLU A 12 6.93 -4.36 4.93
C GLU A 12 8.20 -5.23 4.85
N ASN A 13 8.05 -6.50 4.46
CA ASN A 13 9.19 -7.43 4.35
C ASN A 13 10.22 -6.99 3.31
N LEU A 14 9.80 -6.45 2.17
CA LEU A 14 10.70 -5.96 1.13
C LEU A 14 11.40 -4.66 1.54
N VAL A 15 10.66 -3.72 2.14
CA VAL A 15 11.22 -2.46 2.66
C VAL A 15 12.27 -2.74 3.74
N ARG A 16 12.01 -3.68 4.64
CA ARG A 16 12.99 -4.13 5.66
C ARG A 16 14.28 -4.71 5.06
N ARG A 17 14.23 -5.18 3.80
CA ARG A 17 15.40 -5.67 3.05
C ARG A 17 16.06 -4.58 2.19
N GLY A 18 15.66 -3.32 2.33
CA GLY A 18 16.18 -2.19 1.55
C GLY A 18 15.65 -2.12 0.13
N ILE A 19 14.61 -2.87 -0.21
CA ILE A 19 13.99 -2.85 -1.54
C ILE A 19 12.93 -1.76 -1.56
N SER A 20 13.03 -0.83 -2.51
CA SER A 20 12.03 0.22 -2.71
C SER A 20 10.72 -0.39 -3.21
N VAL A 21 9.62 -0.07 -2.53
CA VAL A 21 8.29 -0.58 -2.83
C VAL A 21 7.34 0.58 -3.06
N THR A 22 6.46 0.42 -4.04
CA THR A 22 5.30 1.29 -4.25
C THR A 22 4.02 0.47 -4.19
N ILE A 23 3.02 1.00 -3.48
CA ILE A 23 1.68 0.41 -3.39
C ILE A 23 0.76 1.17 -4.36
N ILE A 24 0.03 0.41 -5.18
CA ILE A 24 -0.96 0.90 -6.13
C ILE A 24 -2.26 0.16 -5.81
N GLU A 25 -3.32 0.91 -5.53
CA GLU A 25 -4.61 0.38 -5.13
C GLU A 25 -5.73 1.08 -5.89
N MET A 26 -6.70 0.30 -6.36
CA MET A 26 -7.85 0.81 -7.09
C MET A 26 -8.89 1.44 -6.15
N GLN A 27 -8.90 1.01 -4.89
CA GLN A 27 -9.76 1.60 -3.87
C GLN A 27 -9.24 2.97 -3.40
N ASN A 28 -10.10 3.69 -2.67
CA ASN A 28 -9.76 4.99 -2.08
C ASN A 28 -8.84 4.89 -0.85
N HIS A 29 -8.56 3.69 -0.35
CA HIS A 29 -7.68 3.40 0.77
C HIS A 29 -7.15 1.96 0.73
N VAL A 30 -6.01 1.73 1.39
CA VAL A 30 -5.53 0.38 1.73
C VAL A 30 -6.44 -0.30 2.74
N MET A 31 -6.37 -1.63 2.81
CA MET A 31 -7.22 -2.47 3.66
C MET A 31 -8.72 -2.17 3.47
N PRO A 32 -9.31 -2.53 2.31
CA PRO A 32 -10.69 -2.18 1.96
C PRO A 32 -11.76 -2.72 2.93
N SER A 33 -11.39 -3.68 3.77
CA SER A 33 -12.23 -4.23 4.85
C SER A 33 -12.29 -3.35 6.10
N LEU A 34 -11.48 -2.30 6.19
CA LEU A 34 -11.44 -1.34 7.28
C LEU A 34 -12.09 -0.02 6.83
N ASP A 35 -12.65 0.74 7.77
CA ASP A 35 -13.08 2.12 7.49
C ASP A 35 -11.88 3.05 7.25
N CYS A 36 -12.11 4.17 6.55
CA CYS A 36 -11.07 5.17 6.27
C CYS A 36 -10.32 5.67 7.52
N GLU A 37 -11.01 5.86 8.63
CA GLU A 37 -10.40 6.31 9.88
C GLU A 37 -9.39 5.28 10.42
N MET A 38 -9.70 3.99 10.29
CA MET A 38 -8.81 2.88 10.65
C MET A 38 -7.67 2.69 9.65
N ALA A 39 -7.89 3.00 8.37
CA ALA A 39 -6.86 2.95 7.34
C ALA A 39 -5.85 4.12 7.43
N THR A 40 -6.26 5.26 7.99
CA THR A 40 -5.42 6.47 8.15
C THR A 40 -4.08 6.22 8.86
N PRO A 41 -4.01 5.56 10.04
CA PRO A 41 -2.73 5.25 10.67
C PRO A 41 -1.84 4.36 9.79
N ILE A 42 -2.43 3.49 8.98
CA ILE A 42 -1.69 2.64 8.04
C ILE A 42 -1.04 3.48 6.95
N HIS A 43 -1.78 4.44 6.37
CA HIS A 43 -1.23 5.36 5.35
C HIS A 43 -0.06 6.18 5.92
N LYS A 44 -0.21 6.68 7.15
CA LYS A 44 0.87 7.41 7.84
C LYS A 44 2.10 6.55 8.04
N HIS A 45 1.92 5.29 8.44
CA HIS A 45 3.02 4.34 8.62
C HIS A 45 3.75 4.06 7.31
N LEU A 46 3.02 3.81 6.22
CA LEU A 46 3.61 3.59 4.89
C LEU A 46 4.41 4.80 4.42
N ASN A 47 3.85 6.01 4.54
CA ASN A 47 4.55 7.25 4.19
C ASN A 47 5.80 7.48 5.05
N ALA A 48 5.73 7.21 6.36
CA ALA A 48 6.88 7.36 7.26
C ALA A 48 8.03 6.39 6.91
N ASN A 49 7.71 5.24 6.31
CA ASN A 49 8.69 4.27 5.82
C ASN A 49 9.07 4.49 4.34
N GLY A 50 8.66 5.62 3.74
CA GLY A 50 9.00 5.96 2.36
C GLY A 50 8.37 5.04 1.32
N VAL A 51 7.21 4.44 1.62
CA VAL A 51 6.45 3.61 0.68
C VAL A 51 5.39 4.48 0.00
N PRO A 52 5.56 4.86 -1.28
CA PRO A 52 4.57 5.67 -1.98
C PRO A 52 3.27 4.89 -2.16
N LEU A 53 2.16 5.60 -2.02
CA LEU A 53 0.81 5.05 -2.12
C LEU A 53 0.02 5.76 -3.22
N HIS A 54 -0.31 5.03 -4.27
CA HIS A 54 -1.21 5.46 -5.35
C HIS A 54 -2.58 4.83 -5.12
N LEU A 55 -3.58 5.67 -4.89
CA LEU A 55 -4.96 5.25 -4.64
C LEU A 55 -5.85 5.64 -5.81
N LYS A 56 -6.95 4.92 -6.01
CA LYS A 56 -7.85 5.08 -7.16
C LYS A 56 -7.18 4.84 -8.51
N ASP A 57 -6.06 4.14 -8.51
CA ASP A 57 -5.30 3.80 -9.71
C ASP A 57 -5.44 2.30 -9.99
N ALA A 58 -6.08 1.97 -11.10
CA ALA A 58 -6.20 0.60 -11.58
C ALA A 58 -5.00 0.24 -12.46
N ILE A 59 -4.36 -0.89 -12.19
CA ILE A 59 -3.29 -1.43 -13.03
C ILE A 59 -3.94 -2.02 -14.29
N THR A 60 -3.61 -1.48 -15.46
CA THR A 60 -4.18 -1.91 -16.75
C THR A 60 -3.34 -2.97 -17.47
N GLY A 61 -2.08 -3.13 -17.08
CA GLY A 61 -1.17 -4.14 -17.65
C GLY A 61 0.27 -3.95 -17.19
N PHE A 62 1.11 -4.93 -17.51
CA PHE A 62 2.56 -4.89 -17.33
C PHE A 62 3.21 -5.15 -18.70
N THR A 63 4.42 -4.63 -18.91
CA THR A 63 5.24 -4.87 -20.11
C THR A 63 6.52 -5.59 -19.72
#